data_AF-A0A2E9IJR3-F1
#
_entry.id   AF-A0A2E9IJR3-F1
#
_cell.length_a   1.000
_cell.length_b   1.000
_cell.length_c   1.000
_cell.angle_alpha   90.00
_cell.angle_beta   90.00
_cell.angle_gamma   90.00
#
_symmetry.space_group_name_H-M   'P 1'
#
loop_
_entity.id
_entity.type
_entity.pdbx_description
1 polymer ?
#
loop_
_entity_poly.entity_id
_entity_poly.type
_entity_poly.pdbx_seq_one_letter_code
_entity_poly.pdbx_strand_id
1 'polypeptide(L)' 'MKLTISGCLGPCSMNNVAFVKTESGRTWLGKLNQDQHYEALVGWACDIAQNGKAAVMPHSLEQHCFDAKDSQVLHTL' A
#
# COMPACT_ATOMS: atom_id res chain seq x y z
N MET A 1 13.52 -4.37 6.96
CA MET A 1 12.06 -4.07 7.00
C MET A 1 11.81 -3.02 8.09
N LYS A 2 11.00 -1.98 7.86
CA LYS A 2 10.57 -1.01 8.90
C LYS A 2 9.06 -0.78 8.76
N LEU A 3 8.31 -0.92 9.86
CA LEU A 3 6.89 -0.61 9.94
C LEU A 3 6.70 0.71 10.68
N THR A 4 5.85 1.58 10.15
CA THR A 4 5.43 2.84 10.78
C THR A 4 3.91 2.90 10.70
N ILE A 5 3.25 3.17 11.82
CA ILE A 5 1.81 3.45 11.88
C ILE A 5 1.64 4.95 12.09
N SER A 6 0.86 5.61 11.23
CA SER A 6 0.59 7.05 11.33
C SER A 6 -0.92 7.31 11.32
N GLY A 7 -1.34 8.39 11.97
CA GLY A 7 -2.76 8.81 11.96
C GLY A 7 -3.23 9.37 10.61
N CYS A 8 -2.30 9.86 9.78
CA CYS A 8 -2.55 10.22 8.40
C CYS A 8 -1.32 9.88 7.56
N LEU A 9 -1.54 9.16 6.46
CA LEU A 9 -0.51 8.86 5.45
C LEU A 9 -0.76 9.61 4.15
N GLY A 10 -1.99 10.14 3.96
CA GLY A 10 -2.50 10.66 2.71
C GLY A 10 -2.69 9.58 1.64
N PRO A 11 -3.35 9.90 0.51
CA PRO A 11 -4.22 11.07 0.31
C PRO A 11 -5.52 10.96 1.12
N CYS A 12 -6.05 12.09 1.60
CA CYS A 12 -7.18 12.10 2.54
C CYS A 12 -8.51 11.59 1.97
N SER A 13 -8.63 11.48 0.64
CA SER A 13 -9.79 10.92 -0.06
C SER A 13 -9.79 9.38 -0.10
N MET A 14 -8.72 8.73 0.38
CA MET A 14 -8.59 7.28 0.45
C MET A 14 -8.48 6.84 1.92
N ASN A 15 -9.24 5.82 2.31
CA ASN A 15 -9.19 5.24 3.65
C ASN A 15 -8.31 3.98 3.69
N ASN A 16 -7.88 3.62 4.91
CA ASN A 16 -7.13 2.39 5.20
C ASN A 16 -5.96 2.17 4.23
N VAL A 17 -5.05 3.14 4.26
CA VAL A 17 -3.96 3.27 3.28
C VAL A 17 -2.68 2.65 3.81
N ALA A 18 -1.95 1.94 2.95
CA ALA A 18 -0.58 1.52 3.18
C ALA A 18 0.33 2.06 2.07
N PHE A 19 1.54 2.44 2.45
CA PHE A 19 2.60 2.84 1.53
C PHE A 19 3.78 1.87 1.67
N VAL A 20 4.07 1.16 0.59
CA VAL A 20 5.19 0.22 0.53
C VAL A 20 6.28 0.80 -0.35
N LYS A 21 7.48 0.95 0.22
CA LYS A 21 8.68 1.39 -0.50
C LYS A 21 9.67 0.25 -0.56
N THR A 22 10.02 -0.15 -1.77
CA THR A 22 11.04 -1.16 -2.06
C THR A 22 12.11 -0.57 -2.99
N GLU A 23 13.13 -1.35 -3.32
CA GLU A 23 14.09 -0.96 -4.37
C GLU A 23 13.45 -0.89 -5.77
N SER A 24 12.38 -1.66 -5.99
CA SER A 24 11.63 -1.68 -7.25
C SER A 24 10.70 -0.49 -7.40
N GLY A 25 10.46 0.28 -6.33
CA GLY A 25 9.68 1.51 -6.39
C GLY A 25 8.78 1.72 -5.19
N ARG A 26 7.63 2.33 -5.46
CA ARG A 26 6.66 2.77 -4.47
C ARG A 26 5.28 2.27 -4.87
N THR A 27 4.58 1.67 -3.91
CA THR A 27 3.22 1.18 -4.10
C THR A 27 2.33 1.81 -3.04
N TRP A 28 1.19 2.34 -3.48
CA TRP A 28 0.11 2.79 -2.62
C TRP A 28 -1.03 1.79 -2.68
N LEU A 29 -1.52 1.38 -1.51
CA LEU A 29 -2.63 0.45 -1.35
C LEU A 29 -3.72 1.14 -0.54
N GLY A 30 -4.96 1.09 -0.99
CA GLY A 30 -6.10 1.74 -0.34
C GLY A 30 -7.29 0.80 -0.16
N LYS A 31 -8.29 1.22 0.61
CA LYS A 31 -9.51 0.42 0.87
C LYS A 31 -9.20 -0.95 1.48
N LEU A 32 -8.16 -1.04 2.31
CA LEU A 32 -7.80 -2.26 3.03
C LEU A 32 -8.78 -2.48 4.20
N ASN A 33 -9.99 -2.94 3.89
CA ASN A 33 -11.11 -2.94 4.83
C ASN A 33 -11.35 -4.27 5.55
N GLN A 34 -10.56 -5.31 5.27
CA GLN A 34 -10.74 -6.66 5.81
C GLN A 34 -9.41 -7.19 6.34
N ASP A 35 -9.46 -8.05 7.36
CA ASP A 35 -8.26 -8.61 8.00
C ASP A 35 -7.37 -9.34 6.99
N GLN A 36 -7.96 -10.04 6.02
CA GLN A 36 -7.20 -10.74 4.98
C GLN A 36 -6.34 -9.80 4.12
N HIS A 37 -6.72 -8.53 3.98
CA HIS A 37 -5.91 -7.55 3.26
C HIS A 37 -4.63 -7.22 4.03
N TYR A 38 -4.72 -7.12 5.36
CA TYR A 38 -3.56 -6.86 6.21
C TYR A 38 -2.67 -8.09 6.32
N GLU A 39 -3.25 -9.29 6.40
CA GLU A 39 -2.49 -10.55 6.34
C GLU A 39 -1.70 -10.66 5.03
N ALA A 40 -2.34 -10.38 3.89
CA ALA A 40 -1.68 -10.37 2.59
C ALA A 40 -0.56 -9.31 2.51
N LEU A 41 -0.80 -8.10 3.05
CA LEU A 41 0.18 -7.03 3.10
C LEU A 41 1.40 -7.42 3.96
N VAL A 42 1.18 -8.01 5.14
CA VAL A 42 2.25 -8.49 6.02
C VAL A 42 3.02 -9.64 5.37
N GLY A 43 2.32 -10.58 4.73
CA GLY A 43 2.93 -11.67 3.97
C GLY A 43 3.84 -11.15 2.86
N TRP A 44 3.34 -10.21 2.05
CA TRP A 44 4.13 -9.57 1.00
C TRP A 44 5.33 -8.79 1.54
N ALA A 45 5.16 -8.07 2.64
CA ALA A 45 6.24 -7.38 3.34
C ALA A 45 7.36 -8.33 3.78
N CYS A 46 7.00 -9.48 4.36
CA CYS A 46 7.96 -10.53 4.74
C CYS A 46 8.66 -11.10 3.51
N ASP A 47 7.93 -11.36 2.43
CA ASP A 47 8.49 -11.84 1.16
C ASP A 47 9.49 -10.85 0.56
N ILE A 48 9.18 -9.54 0.54
CA ILE A 48 10.12 -8.48 0.15
C ILE A 48 11.38 -8.51 1.02
N ALA A 49 11.25 -8.71 2.33
CA ALA A 49 12.40 -8.74 3.23
C ALA A 49 13.32 -9.94 2.98
N GLN A 50 12.77 -11.07 2.50
CA GLN A 50 13.51 -12.30 2.24
C GLN A 50 14.07 -12.35 0.81
N ASN A 51 13.26 -11.97 -0.17
CA ASN A 51 13.50 -12.20 -1.59
C ASN A 51 13.77 -10.91 -2.40
N GLY A 52 13.62 -9.74 -1.77
CA GLY A 52 13.91 -8.44 -2.39
C GLY A 52 13.11 -8.24 -3.68
N LYS A 53 13.82 -8.07 -4.80
CA LYS A 53 13.21 -7.83 -6.13
C LYS A 53 12.45 -9.04 -6.69
N ALA A 54 12.68 -10.24 -6.17
CA ALA A 54 11.98 -11.44 -6.59
C ALA A 54 10.62 -11.61 -5.89
N ALA A 55 10.32 -10.81 -4.86
CA ALA A 55 9.04 -10.84 -4.17
C ALA A 55 7.91 -10.39 -5.11
N VAL A 56 6.83 -11.16 -5.14
CA VAL A 56 5.69 -10.92 -6.04
C VAL A 56 4.52 -10.40 -5.22
N MET A 57 3.86 -9.35 -5.71
CA MET A 57 2.65 -8.84 -5.07
C MET A 57 1.54 -9.90 -5.15
N PRO A 58 0.86 -10.22 -4.04
CA PRO A 58 -0.32 -11.07 -4.06
C PRO A 58 -1.44 -10.44 -4.92
N HIS A 59 -2.10 -11.25 -5.75
CA HIS A 59 -3.20 -10.78 -6.60
C HIS A 59 -4.34 -10.12 -5.81
N SER A 60 -4.57 -10.56 -4.57
CA SER A 60 -5.57 -9.96 -3.67
C SER A 60 -5.29 -8.48 -3.37
N LEU A 61 -4.04 -8.01 -3.45
CA LEU A 61 -3.64 -6.63 -3.23
C LEU A 61 -3.64 -5.78 -4.50
N GLU A 62 -3.60 -6.39 -5.69
CA GLU A 62 -3.51 -5.66 -6.97
C GLU A 62 -4.69 -4.70 -7.17
N GLN A 63 -5.90 -5.13 -6.84
CA GLN A 63 -7.12 -4.32 -6.92
C GLN A 63 -7.14 -3.12 -5.94
N HIS A 64 -6.23 -3.10 -4.97
CA HIS A 64 -6.11 -2.03 -3.98
C HIS A 64 -5.04 -1.00 -4.38
N CYS A 65 -4.27 -1.27 -5.44
CA CYS A 65 -3.28 -0.34 -5.96
C CYS A 65 -3.96 0.92 -6.54
N PHE A 66 -3.42 2.09 -6.21
CA PHE A 66 -3.89 3.36 -6.76
C PHE A 66 -2.74 4.37 -6.91
N ASP A 67 -2.91 5.40 -7.74
CA ASP A 67 -1.99 6.54 -7.76
C ASP A 67 -2.44 7.58 -6.72
N ALA A 68 -1.56 7.90 -5.79
CA ALA A 68 -1.82 8.92 -4.77
C ALA A 68 -1.99 10.33 -5.34
N LYS A 69 -1.53 10.58 -6.58
CA LYS A 69 -1.72 11.87 -7.28
C LYS A 69 -3.15 12.03 -7.80
N ASP A 70 -3.76 10.96 -8.28
CA ASP A 70 -5.13 10.98 -8.84
C ASP A 70 -6.19 11.25 -7.76
N SER A 71 -5.84 10.98 -6.50
CA SER A 71 -6.68 11.23 -5.33
C SER A 71 -6.66 12.69 -4.83
N GLN A 72 -5.87 13.58 -5.44
CA GLN A 72 -5.79 15.02 -5.05
C GLN A 72 -6.66 15.94 -5.92
N VAL A 73 -7.31 15.45 -6.98
CA VAL A 73 -8.05 16.31 -7.93
C VAL A 73 -9.53 16.37 -7.57
N LEU A 74 -9.89 17.13 -6.53
CA LEU A 74 -11.27 17.62 -6.32
C LEU A 74 -11.36 18.72 -5.25
N HIS A 75 -10.35 19.59 -5.14
CA HIS A 75 -10.44 20.86 -4.40
C HIS A 75 -9.73 21.96 -5.18
N THR A 76 -10.26 22.29 -6.35
CA THR A 76 -10.12 23.65 -6.89
C THR A 76 -11.51 24.25 -6.81
N LEU A 77 -11.73 25.07 -5.78
CA LEU A 77 -12.88 25.98 -5.68
C LEU A 77 -12.72 27.10 -6.72
#